data_AF-A0A3D2XEI3-F1
#
_entry.id   AF-A0A3D2XEI3-F1
#
_cell.length_a   1.000
_cell.length_b   1.000
_cell.length_c   1.000
_cell.angle_alpha   90.00
_cell.angle_beta   90.00
_cell.angle_gamma   90.00
#
_symmetry.space_group_name_H-M   'P 1'
#
loop_
_entity.id
_entity.type
_entity.pdbx_description
1 polymer ?
#
loop_
_entity_poly.entity_id
_entity_poly.type
_entity_poly.pdbx_seq_one_letter_code
_entity_poly.pdbx_strand_id
1 'polypeptide(L)' 'MRNTTKLKAVLQHYHIDLSMNDQELMVVNLFHKQTGEAMTFEDASYSKLISKAYSYMNKQLKETIKKI' A
#
# COMPACT_ATOMS: atom_id res chain seq x y z
N MET A 1 14.60 -3.43 4.16
CA MET A 1 13.51 -4.33 4.60
C MET A 1 13.11 -5.27 3.47
N ARG A 2 12.96 -6.57 3.74
CA ARG A 2 12.44 -7.54 2.75
C ARG A 2 10.99 -7.19 2.41
N ASN A 3 10.54 -7.51 1.19
CA ASN A 3 9.17 -7.19 0.75
C ASN A 3 8.09 -7.86 1.62
N THR A 4 8.37 -9.05 2.15
CA THR A 4 7.50 -9.73 3.13
C THR A 4 7.31 -8.91 4.40
N THR A 5 8.37 -8.27 4.90
CA THR A 5 8.29 -7.37 6.05
C THR A 5 7.49 -6.10 5.73
N LYS A 6 7.68 -5.52 4.54
CA LYS A 6 6.90 -4.36 4.08
C LYS A 6 5.42 -4.68 3.99
N LEU A 7 5.09 -5.80 3.36
CA LEU A 7 3.71 -6.28 3.23
C LEU A 7 3.06 -6.49 4.60
N LYS A 8 3.75 -7.15 5.53
CA LYS A 8 3.26 -7.33 6.90
C LYS A 8 2.90 -6.00 7.56
N ALA A 9 3.74 -4.98 7.41
CA ALA A 9 3.46 -3.66 7.94
C ALA A 9 2.24 -2.99 7.27
N VAL A 10 2.14 -3.04 5.94
CA VAL A 10 0.98 -2.49 5.22
C VAL A 10 -0.32 -3.18 5.66
N LEU A 11 -0.32 -4.51 5.80
CA LEU A 11 -1.47 -5.30 6.22
C LEU A 11 -1.94 -5.01 7.66
N GLN A 12 -1.10 -4.39 8.51
CA GLN A 12 -1.53 -3.95 9.84
C GLN A 12 -2.52 -2.79 9.73
N HIS A 13 -2.27 -1.84 8.83
CA HIS A 13 -3.02 -0.59 8.72
C HIS A 13 -4.07 -0.58 7.60
N TYR A 14 -3.90 -1.42 6.57
CA TYR A 14 -4.74 -1.44 5.39
C TYR A 14 -5.31 -2.84 5.11
N HIS A 15 -6.50 -2.90 4.51
CA HIS A 15 -6.92 -4.03 3.70
C HIS A 15 -6.30 -3.88 2.31
N ILE A 16 -5.86 -4.99 1.73
CA ILE A 16 -5.24 -5.02 0.41
C ILE A 16 -6.08 -5.89 -0.51
N ASP A 17 -6.40 -5.36 -1.67
CA ASP A 17 -6.91 -6.11 -2.81
C ASP A 17 -5.85 -6.11 -3.92
N LEU A 18 -5.65 -7.28 -4.53
CA LEU A 18 -4.66 -7.53 -5.57
C LEU A 18 -5.37 -8.06 -6.81
N SER A 19 -5.18 -7.37 -7.92
CA SER A 19 -5.74 -7.75 -9.21
C SER A 19 -4.74 -7.50 -10.34
N MET A 20 -5.11 -7.89 -11.54
CA MET A 20 -4.39 -7.60 -12.78
C MET A 20 -5.34 -6.84 -13.70
N ASN A 21 -4.88 -5.75 -14.30
CA ASN A 21 -5.68 -4.99 -15.26
C ASN A 21 -5.52 -5.54 -16.68
N ASP A 22 -6.27 -4.95 -17.63
CA ASP A 22 -6.28 -5.38 -19.04
C ASP A 22 -4.92 -5.19 -19.74
N GLN A 23 -4.00 -4.42 -19.16
CA GLN A 23 -2.62 -4.24 -19.64
C GLN A 23 -1.61 -5.17 -18.96
N GLU A 24 -2.08 -6.22 -18.28
CA GLU A 24 -1.25 -7.19 -17.53
C GLU A 24 -0.42 -6.55 -16.40
N LEU A 25 -0.77 -5.33 -15.97
CA LEU A 25 -0.15 -4.70 -14.81
C LEU A 25 -0.83 -5.19 -13.54
N MET A 26 -0.01 -5.44 -12.51
CA MET A 26 -0.56 -5.69 -11.18
C MET A 26 -1.11 -4.39 -10.61
N VAL A 27 -2.26 -4.51 -9.96
CA VAL A 27 -2.96 -3.42 -9.28
C VAL A 27 -3.05 -3.79 -7.80
N VAL A 28 -2.66 -2.84 -6.94
CA VAL A 28 -2.86 -2.91 -5.49
C VAL A 28 -3.84 -1.82 -5.10
N ASN A 29 -4.96 -2.23 -4.52
CA ASN A 29 -5.88 -1.31 -3.85
C ASN A 29 -5.65 -1.41 -2.34
N LEU A 30 -5.31 -0.28 -1.72
CA LEU A 30 -5.18 -0.15 -0.27
C LEU A 30 -6.43 0.53 0.29
N PHE A 31 -7.03 -0.05 1.31
CA PHE A 31 -8.15 0.54 2.05
C PHE A 31 -7.74 0.72 3.51
N HIS A 32 -7.63 1.97 3.97
CA HIS A 32 -7.20 2.27 5.33
C HIS A 32 -8.27 1.82 6.32
N LYS A 33 -7.89 1.01 7.31
CA LYS A 33 -8.85 0.35 8.22
C LYS A 33 -9.64 1.30 9.11
N GLN A 34 -9.05 2.46 9.45
CA GLN A 34 -9.68 3.43 10.35
C GLN A 34 -10.38 4.58 9.62
N THR A 35 -9.71 5.21 8.65
CA THR A 35 -10.26 6.38 7.93
C THR A 35 -11.16 6.00 6.75
N GLY A 36 -11.11 4.75 6.28
CA GLY A 36 -11.82 4.32 5.08
C GLY A 36 -11.22 4.87 3.77
N GLU A 37 -10.11 5.62 3.84
CA GLU A 37 -9.44 6.16 2.66
C GLU A 37 -8.91 5.02 1.78
N ALA A 38 -9.13 5.16 0.47
CA ALA A 38 -8.65 4.21 -0.52
C ALA A 38 -7.52 4.82 -1.36
N MET A 39 -6.53 4.00 -1.72
CA MET A 39 -5.45 4.39 -2.61
C MET A 39 -5.07 3.23 -3.52
N THR A 40 -4.93 3.51 -4.81
CA THR A 40 -4.58 2.51 -5.82
C THR A 40 -3.17 2.73 -6.36
N PHE A 41 -2.44 1.65 -6.55
CA PHE A 41 -1.12 1.63 -7.18
C PHE A 41 -1.09 0.60 -8.29
N GLU A 42 -0.34 0.91 -9.34
CA GLU A 42 -0.10 -0.01 -10.47
C GLU A 42 1.39 -0.11 -10.75
N ASP A 43 1.84 -1.33 -11.06
CA ASP A 43 3.19 -1.61 -11.54
C ASP A 43 3.27 -3.01 -12.17
N ALA A 44 4.15 -3.18 -13.15
CA ALA A 44 4.46 -4.50 -13.68
C ALA A 44 5.20 -5.38 -12.66
N SER A 45 5.87 -4.79 -11.67
CA SER A 45 6.62 -5.52 -10.63
C SER A 45 5.94 -5.47 -9.27
N TYR A 46 5.63 -6.65 -8.74
CA TYR A 46 5.08 -6.84 -7.39
C TYR A 46 5.97 -6.18 -6.33
N SER A 47 7.29 -6.33 -6.47
CA SER A 47 8.26 -5.76 -5.55
C SER A 47 8.21 -4.22 -5.48
N LYS A 48 7.94 -3.57 -6.63
CA LYS A 48 7.80 -2.12 -6.73
C LYS A 48 6.45 -1.67 -6.16
N LEU A 49 5.37 -2.40 -6.44
CA LEU A 49 4.04 -2.18 -5.86
C LEU A 49 4.04 -2.19 -4.33
N ILE A 50 4.59 -3.24 -3.72
CA ILE A 50 4.68 -3.32 -2.26
C ILE A 50 5.56 -2.20 -1.69
N SER A 51 6.59 -1.78 -2.42
CA SER A 51 7.44 -0.66 -2.00
C SER A 51 6.72 0.69 -2.10
N LYS A 52 5.88 0.90 -3.12
CA LYS A 52 5.02 2.09 -3.27
C LYS A 52 3.99 2.16 -2.13
N ALA A 53 3.27 1.06 -1.90
CA ALA A 53 2.30 0.93 -0.81
C ALA A 53 2.91 1.21 0.57
N TYR A 54 4.08 0.62 0.85
CA TYR A 54 4.80 0.84 2.11
C TYR A 54 5.28 2.29 2.26
N SER A 55 5.76 2.91 1.19
CA SER A 55 6.20 4.31 1.22
C SER A 55 5.03 5.26 1.48
N TYR A 56 3.88 5.00 0.84
CA TYR A 56 2.65 5.75 1.08
C TYR A 56 2.19 5.63 2.53
N MET A 57 2.11 4.42 3.08
CA MET A 57 1.78 4.21 4.50
C MET A 57 2.70 5.02 5.42
N ASN A 58 4.02 4.98 5.21
CA ASN A 58 4.95 5.73 6.06
C ASN A 58 4.76 7.25 5.97
N LYS A 59 4.38 7.75 4.79
CA LYS A 59 4.05 9.17 4.63
C LYS A 59 2.81 9.52 5.44
N GLN A 60 1.76 8.71 5.35
CA GLN A 60 0.53 8.90 6.12
C GLN A 60 0.78 8.85 7.63
N LEU A 61 1.53 7.85 8.12
CA LEU A 61 1.87 7.75 9.54
C LEU A 61 2.65 8.97 10.06
N LYS A 62 3.58 9.51 9.27
CA LYS A 62 4.32 10.72 9.62
C LYS A 62 3.43 11.96 9.63
N GLU A 63 2.49 12.06 8.70
CA GLU A 63 1.52 13.16 8.66
C GLU A 63 0.56 13.11 9.85
N THR A 64 0.15 11.92 10.28
CA THR A 64 -0.63 11.74 11.51
C THR A 64 0.13 12.21 12.74
N ILE A 65 1.41 11.83 12.89
CA ILE A 65 2.23 12.23 14.05
C ILE A 65 2.45 13.75 14.08
N LYS A 66 2.58 14.42 12.94
CA LYS A 66 2.76 15.89 12.88
C LYS A 66 1.50 16.69 13.19
N LYS A 67 0.32 16.07 13.12
CA LYS A 67 -0.98 16.73 13.39
C LYS A 67 -1.41 16.62 14.87
N ILE A 68 -0.65 15.89 15.69
CA ILE A 68 -0.80 15.78 17.14
C ILE A 68 0.15 16.77 17.80
#